data_AF-A0A0E4BVW7-F1
#
_entry.id   AF-A0A0E4BVW7-F1
#
_cell.length_a   1.000
_cell.length_b   1.000
_cell.length_c   1.000
_cell.angle_alpha   90.00
_cell.angle_beta   90.00
_cell.angle_gamma   90.00
#
_symmetry.space_group_name_H-M   'P 1'
#
loop_
_entity.id
_entity.type
_entity.pdbx_description
1 polymer ?
#
loop_
_entity_poly.entity_id
_entity_poly.type
_entity_poly.pdbx_seq_one_letter_code
_entity_poly.pdbx_strand_id
1 'polypeptide(L)' 'MLGTQLDLLLNKDEALQRTLWDITDEIYNLEKSADRQARDGPLMEAGRAVLKAEWEKVKREMRSAEFQPGK' A
#
# COMPACT_ATOMS: atom_id res chain seq x y z
N MET A 1 -9.91 -3.47 -16.23
CA MET A 1 -8.95 -4.31 -15.49
C MET A 1 -8.07 -3.41 -14.63
N LEU A 2 -8.54 -3.04 -13.43
CA LEU A 2 -7.73 -2.31 -12.45
C LEU A 2 -7.02 -3.27 -11.49
N GLY A 3 -7.66 -4.43 -11.20
CA GLY A 3 -7.07 -5.48 -10.35
C GLY A 3 -5.68 -5.92 -10.82
N THR A 4 -5.50 -6.15 -12.12
CA THR A 4 -4.21 -6.61 -12.67
C THR A 4 -3.06 -5.61 -12.53
N GLN A 5 -3.32 -4.32 -12.33
CA GLN A 5 -2.28 -3.29 -12.19
C GLN A 5 -1.83 -3.09 -10.74
N LEU A 6 -2.73 -3.25 -9.78
CA LEU A 6 -2.41 -3.20 -8.36
C LEU A 6 -1.72 -4.48 -7.88
N ASP A 7 -2.01 -5.63 -8.51
CA ASP A 7 -1.34 -6.91 -8.26
C ASP A 7 0.17 -6.84 -8.53
N LEU A 8 0.59 -5.98 -9.47
CA LEU A 8 2.00 -5.76 -9.80
C LEU A 8 2.71 -4.82 -8.82
N LEU A 9 1.96 -4.06 -8.03
CA LEU A 9 2.48 -3.02 -7.14
C LEU A 9 2.40 -3.41 -5.66
N LEU A 10 1.49 -4.32 -5.29
CA LEU A 10 1.24 -4.69 -3.91
C LEU A 10 1.62 -6.15 -3.64
N ASN A 11 2.49 -6.33 -2.66
CA ASN A 11 2.81 -7.62 -2.07
C ASN A 11 1.71 -8.05 -1.09
N LYS A 12 0.89 -9.02 -1.50
CA LYS A 12 -0.22 -9.54 -0.69
C LYS A 12 0.20 -10.30 0.57
N ASP A 13 1.47 -10.67 0.68
CA ASP A 13 2.02 -11.28 1.91
C ASP A 13 2.29 -10.23 2.98
N GLU A 14 2.35 -8.94 2.63
CA GLU A 14 2.48 -7.84 3.58
C GLU A 14 1.11 -7.33 4.02
N ALA A 15 0.84 -7.38 5.32
CA ALA A 15 -0.46 -7.06 5.90
C ALA A 15 -1.02 -5.69 5.47
N LEU A 16 -0.18 -4.64 5.44
CA LEU A 16 -0.62 -3.30 5.05
C LEU A 16 -0.99 -3.20 3.56
N GLN A 17 -0.20 -3.86 2.71
CA GLN A 17 -0.42 -3.86 1.26
C GLN A 17 -1.62 -4.74 0.90
N ARG A 18 -1.84 -5.84 1.64
CA ARG A 18 -3.06 -6.64 1.57
C ARG A 18 -4.32 -5.85 1.95
N THR A 19 -4.28 -5.08 3.03
CA THR A 19 -5.42 -4.23 3.42
C THR A 19 -5.76 -3.20 2.33
N LEU A 20 -4.74 -2.58 1.72
CA LEU A 20 -4.95 -1.67 0.59
C LEU A 20 -5.56 -2.41 -0.61
N TRP A 21 -5.06 -3.61 -0.91
CA TRP A 21 -5.58 -4.47 -1.96
C TRP A 21 -7.08 -4.79 -1.74
N ASP A 22 -7.42 -5.29 -0.55
CA ASP A 22 -8.79 -5.71 -0.22
C ASP A 22 -9.78 -4.53 -0.37
N ILE A 23 -9.40 -3.32 0.08
CA ILE A 23 -10.23 -2.12 -0.09
C ILE A 23 -10.37 -1.73 -1.57
N THR A 24 -9.30 -1.84 -2.36
CA THR A 24 -9.39 -1.53 -3.80
C THR A 24 -10.24 -2.54 -4.57
N ASP A 25 -10.19 -3.82 -4.18
CA ASP A 25 -11.01 -4.87 -4.75
C ASP A 25 -12.49 -4.71 -4.36
N GLU A 26 -12.77 -4.36 -3.11
CA GLU A 26 -14.11 -3.97 -2.66
C GLU A 26 -14.66 -2.81 -3.53
N ILE A 27 -13.90 -1.73 -3.68
CA ILE A 27 -14.31 -0.56 -4.49
C ILE A 27 -14.56 -0.93 -5.95
N TYR A 28 -13.73 -1.80 -6.51
CA TYR A 28 -13.86 -2.25 -7.90
C TYR A 28 -15.20 -2.96 -8.13
N ASN A 29 -15.60 -3.81 -7.18
CA ASN A 29 -16.82 -4.62 -7.23
C ASN A 29 -18.11 -3.84 -6.87
N LEU A 30 -18.02 -2.59 -6.40
CA LEU A 30 -19.19 -1.77 -6.11
C LEU A 30 -19.80 -1.17 -7.38
N GLU A 31 -21.08 -1.39 -7.64
CA GLU A 31 -21.74 -0.86 -8.84
C GLU A 31 -22.12 0.62 -8.73
N LYS A 32 -22.41 1.11 -7.52
CA LYS A 32 -22.90 2.47 -7.30
C LYS A 32 -21.77 3.43 -6.93
N SER A 33 -21.79 4.60 -7.57
CA SER A 33 -20.82 5.68 -7.30
C SER A 33 -20.82 6.13 -5.83
N ALA A 34 -22.00 6.26 -5.21
CA ALA A 34 -22.12 6.65 -3.79
C ALA A 34 -21.45 5.65 -2.84
N ASP A 35 -21.57 4.35 -3.13
CA ASP A 35 -20.97 3.30 -2.31
C ASP A 35 -19.43 3.29 -2.46
N ARG A 36 -18.92 3.60 -3.66
CA ARG A 36 -17.48 3.81 -3.90
C ARG A 36 -16.95 4.99 -3.09
N GLN A 37 -17.69 6.10 -3.09
CA GLN A 37 -17.31 7.33 -2.38
C GLN A 37 -17.24 7.14 -0.86
N ALA A 38 -18.10 6.29 -0.30
CA ALA A 38 -18.04 5.91 1.12
C ALA A 38 -16.72 5.19 1.50
N ARG A 39 -15.98 4.66 0.51
CA ARG A 39 -14.70 3.98 0.71
C ARG A 39 -13.48 4.89 0.50
N ASP A 40 -13.66 6.14 0.10
CA ASP A 40 -12.55 7.09 -0.11
C ASP A 40 -11.73 7.28 1.18
N GLY A 41 -12.39 7.40 2.33
CA GLY A 41 -11.74 7.51 3.64
C GLY A 41 -10.84 6.30 3.95
N PRO A 42 -11.41 5.08 4.01
CA PRO A 42 -10.66 3.84 4.18
C PRO A 42 -9.51 3.65 3.17
N LEU A 43 -9.75 3.94 1.89
CA LEU A 43 -8.74 3.84 0.83
C LEU A 43 -7.55 4.78 1.10
N MET A 44 -7.83 6.03 1.46
CA MET A 44 -6.80 7.03 1.75
C MET A 44 -6.02 6.71 3.02
N GLU A 45 -6.68 6.12 4.03
CA GLU A 45 -6.01 5.65 5.24
C GLU A 45 -5.07 4.48 4.96
N ALA A 46 -5.54 3.46 4.25
CA ALA A 46 -4.72 2.30 3.86
C ALA A 46 -3.54 2.71 2.97
N GLY A 47 -3.77 3.59 2.00
CA GLY A 47 -2.70 4.13 1.15
C GLY A 47 -1.63 4.88 1.94
N ARG A 48 -2.04 5.71 2.91
CA ARG A 48 -1.09 6.41 3.80
C ARG A 48 -0.30 5.44 4.69
N ALA A 49 -0.93 4.37 5.17
CA ALA A 49 -0.26 3.37 5.99
C ALA A 49 0.84 2.65 5.21
N VAL A 50 0.54 2.20 3.98
CA VAL A 50 1.54 1.59 3.08
C VAL A 50 2.70 2.54 2.81
N LEU A 51 2.41 3.78 2.38
CA LEU A 51 3.47 4.76 2.06
C LEU A 51 4.39 5.05 3.26
N LYS A 52 3.82 5.20 4.46
CA LYS A 52 4.62 5.41 5.68
C LYS A 52 5.49 4.19 5.98
N ALA A 53 4.96 2.98 5.87
CA ALA A 53 5.71 1.77 6.14
C ALA A 53 6.88 1.58 5.16
N GLU A 54 6.64 1.77 3.87
CA GLU A 54 7.70 1.71 2.84
C GLU A 54 8.74 2.80 3.07
N TRP A 55 8.34 4.02 3.44
CA TRP A 55 9.27 5.09 3.78
C TRP A 55 10.16 4.75 4.98
N GLU A 56 9.62 4.09 6.01
CA GLU A 56 10.43 3.61 7.14
C GLU A 56 11.39 2.49 6.74
N LYS A 57 11.04 1.63 5.75
CA LYS A 57 11.99 0.65 5.20
C LYS A 57 13.14 1.36 4.48
N VAL A 58 12.83 2.29 3.57
CA VAL A 58 13.84 3.09 2.85
C VAL A 58 14.77 3.82 3.81
N LYS A 59 14.23 4.52 4.82
CA LYS A 59 15.06 5.21 5.82
C LYS A 59 15.97 4.25 6.60
N ARG A 60 15.50 3.04 6.92
CA ARG A 60 16.33 2.02 7.59
C ARG A 60 17.45 1.56 6.68
N GLU A 61 17.15 1.25 5.42
CA GLU A 61 18.14 0.83 4.44
C GLU A 61 19.20 1.90 4.20
N MET A 62 18.80 3.17 4.06
CA MET A 62 19.73 4.30 3.93
C MET A 62 20.66 4.44 5.14
N ARG A 63 20.13 4.30 6.36
CA ARG A 63 20.94 4.34 7.60
C ARG A 63 21.86 3.13 7.73
N SER A 64 21.41 1.96 7.30
CA SER A 64 22.20 0.72 7.32
C SER A 64 23.30 0.70 6.24
N ALA A 65 23.13 1.46 5.16
CA ALA A 65 24.15 1.63 4.12
C ALA A 65 25.32 2.54 4.57
N GLU A 66 25.14 3.39 5.59
CA GLU A 66 26.12 4.41 6.00
C GLU A 66 27.15 3.97 7.05
N PHE A 67 27.33 2.66 7.34
CA PHE A 67 28.44 2.26 8.23
C PHE A 67 29.07 0.90 7.90
N GLN A 68 30.20 0.95 7.18
CA GLN A 68 31.27 -0.03 7.26
C GLN A 68 32.63 0.67 7.44
N PRO A 69 33.04 1.06 8.66
CA PRO A 69 34.45 1.33 8.91
C PRO A 69 35.15 -0.02 9.06
N GLY A 70 35.91 -0.40 8.05
CA GLY A 70 36.66 -1.65 8.08
C GLY A 70 36.99 -2.20 6.70
N LYS A 71 37.72 -1.43 5.89
CA LYS A 71 38.72 -1.96 4.95
C LYS A 71 39.93 -1.02 4.95
#